data_AF-A0A378QYH5-F1
#
_entry.id   AF-A0A378QYH5-F1
#
_cell.length_a   1.000
_cell.length_b   1.000
_cell.length_c   1.000
_cell.angle_alpha   90.00
_cell.angle_beta   90.00
_cell.angle_gamma   90.00
#
_symmetry.space_group_name_H-M   'P 1'
#
loop_
_entity.id
_entity.type
_entity.pdbx_description
1 polymer ?
#
loop_
_entity_poly.entity_id
_entity_poly.type
_entity_poly.pdbx_seq_one_letter_code
_entity_poly.pdbx_strand_id
1 'polypeptide(L)'
;MIAFKNPDVYQSVSAFSPIVAPTQVTWGQKAFTAYLGDDKQAWADYDSVALLEKHHLEIKQKNLPILIEQGDKDEFLHTQLKPELFCQMADKLGVHYQFNLQAGFDHSYYFIASFIGEHIAFHAKYLK
;
A
#
# COMPACT_ATOMS: atom_id res chain seq x y z
N MET A 1 0.35 -1.88 -5.52
CA MET A 1 0.20 -3.23 -4.91
C MET A 1 -0.13 -4.24 -6.01
N ILE A 2 0.47 -5.43 -6.00
CA ILE A 2 0.20 -6.48 -7.01
C ILE A 2 -1.28 -6.92 -6.99
N ALA A 3 -1.87 -7.00 -5.80
CA ALA A 3 -3.26 -7.41 -5.60
C ALA A 3 -4.27 -6.55 -6.37
N PHE A 4 -4.03 -5.24 -6.53
CA PHE A 4 -4.96 -4.35 -7.23
C PHE A 4 -5.06 -4.61 -8.74
N LYS A 5 -3.99 -5.13 -9.35
CA LYS A 5 -3.99 -5.56 -10.76
C LYS A 5 -4.58 -6.95 -10.95
N ASN A 6 -4.71 -7.70 -9.86
CA ASN A 6 -5.07 -9.11 -9.87
C ASN A 6 -6.08 -9.43 -8.75
N PRO A 7 -7.21 -8.70 -8.63
CA PRO A 7 -8.09 -8.84 -7.47
C PRO A 7 -8.77 -10.21 -7.39
N ASP A 8 -8.79 -10.98 -8.47
CA ASP A 8 -9.29 -12.36 -8.50
C ASP A 8 -8.28 -13.41 -7.97
N VAL A 9 -7.00 -13.05 -7.90
CA VAL A 9 -5.93 -13.98 -7.52
C VAL A 9 -5.66 -13.95 -6.02
N TYR A 10 -5.85 -12.80 -5.38
CA TYR A 10 -5.50 -12.58 -3.97
C TYR A 10 -6.75 -12.46 -3.10
N GLN A 11 -6.82 -13.24 -2.02
CA GLN A 11 -7.95 -13.22 -1.08
C GLN A 11 -7.88 -12.05 -0.08
N SER A 12 -6.69 -11.49 0.15
CA SER A 12 -6.45 -10.33 1.01
C SER A 12 -5.05 -9.77 0.74
N VAL A 13 -4.82 -8.50 1.07
CA VAL A 13 -3.52 -7.85 0.94
C VAL A 13 -3.20 -7.03 2.19
N SER A 14 -1.94 -7.08 2.63
CA SER A 14 -1.48 -6.23 3.72
C SER A 14 -0.06 -5.72 3.47
N ALA A 15 0.35 -4.65 4.17
CA ALA A 15 1.71 -4.11 4.08
C ALA A 15 2.16 -3.40 5.36
N PHE A 16 3.48 -3.43 5.60
CA PHE A 16 4.19 -2.63 6.60
C PHE A 16 4.91 -1.47 5.92
N SER A 17 4.75 -0.25 6.42
CA SER A 17 5.42 0.96 5.93
C SER A 17 5.54 1.03 4.39
N PRO A 18 4.42 0.88 3.62
CA PRO A 18 4.49 0.80 2.17
C PRO A 18 4.79 2.15 1.52
N ILE A 19 5.57 2.12 0.44
CA ILE A 19 5.63 3.22 -0.54
C ILE A 19 4.33 3.16 -1.36
N VAL A 20 3.33 3.97 -1.00
CA VAL A 20 2.01 3.88 -1.65
C VAL A 20 1.95 4.61 -3.00
N ALA A 21 2.70 5.70 -3.14
CA ALA A 21 2.73 6.54 -4.34
C ALA A 21 4.15 6.71 -4.89
N PRO A 22 4.81 5.64 -5.37
CA PRO A 22 6.19 5.70 -5.87
C PRO A 22 6.39 6.76 -6.99
N THR A 23 5.38 7.11 -7.77
CA THR A 23 5.46 8.17 -8.78
C THR A 23 5.63 9.57 -8.18
N GLN A 24 5.31 9.76 -6.89
CA GLN A 24 5.28 11.04 -6.18
C GLN A 24 6.39 11.19 -5.13
N VAL A 25 7.36 10.27 -5.10
CA VAL A 25 8.48 10.27 -4.14
C VAL A 25 9.81 9.95 -4.80
N THR A 26 10.91 10.42 -4.21
CA THR A 26 12.22 10.41 -4.88
C THR A 26 12.77 9.00 -5.09
N TRP A 27 12.50 8.06 -4.18
CA TRP A 27 12.90 6.66 -4.36
C TRP A 27 12.21 6.02 -5.57
N GLY A 28 10.89 6.17 -5.65
CA GLY A 28 10.12 5.59 -6.75
C GLY A 28 10.43 6.26 -8.09
N GLN A 29 10.54 7.59 -8.14
CA GLN A 29 10.93 8.31 -9.36
C GLN A 29 12.30 7.89 -9.87
N LYS A 30 13.31 7.79 -8.99
CA LYS A 30 14.65 7.33 -9.36
C LYS A 30 14.63 5.90 -9.90
N ALA A 31 13.93 4.99 -9.22
CA ALA A 31 13.83 3.59 -9.63
C ALA A 31 13.07 3.42 -10.96
N PHE A 32 11.94 4.12 -11.12
CA PHE A 32 11.13 4.03 -12.33
C PHE A 32 11.83 4.67 -13.53
N THR A 33 12.52 5.80 -13.40
CA THR A 33 13.37 6.31 -14.48
C THR A 33 14.41 5.27 -14.92
N ALA A 34 15.06 4.59 -13.97
CA ALA A 34 16.07 3.59 -14.30
C ALA A 34 15.51 2.34 -14.98
N TYR A 35 14.33 1.86 -14.57
CA TYR A 35 13.77 0.58 -15.03
C TYR A 35 12.72 0.70 -16.13
N LEU A 36 11.92 1.77 -16.12
CA LEU A 36 10.77 1.99 -17.00
C LEU A 36 11.01 3.15 -17.99
N GLY A 37 12.14 3.87 -17.85
CA GLY A 37 12.47 5.04 -18.65
C GLY A 37 11.66 6.28 -18.25
N ASP A 38 11.71 7.30 -19.11
CA ASP A 38 11.16 8.63 -18.82
C ASP A 38 9.65 8.77 -19.08
N ASP A 39 9.01 7.75 -19.64
CA ASP A 39 7.56 7.74 -19.83
C ASP A 39 6.84 7.52 -18.49
N LYS A 40 6.49 8.64 -17.85
CA LYS A 40 5.77 8.64 -16.56
C LYS A 40 4.37 8.03 -16.65
N GLN A 41 3.76 7.93 -17.83
CA GLN A 41 2.45 7.29 -17.96
C GLN A 41 2.56 5.79 -17.67
N ALA A 42 3.65 5.16 -18.12
CA ALA A 42 3.92 3.74 -17.86
C ALA A 42 4.12 3.43 -16.36
N TRP A 43 4.52 4.42 -15.55
CA TRP A 43 4.77 4.22 -14.12
C TRP A 43 3.47 4.00 -13.32
N ALA A 44 2.34 4.52 -13.81
CA ALA A 44 1.04 4.38 -13.16
C ALA A 44 0.63 2.92 -12.96
N ASP A 45 1.09 2.01 -13.82
CA ASP A 45 0.83 0.57 -13.71
C ASP A 45 1.59 -0.12 -12.57
N TYR A 46 2.42 0.61 -11.82
CA TYR A 46 3.21 0.14 -10.67
C TYR A 46 3.05 1.02 -9.42
N ASP A 47 2.17 2.01 -9.45
CA ASP A 47 1.89 2.91 -8.33
C ASP A 47 0.59 2.50 -7.62
N SER A 48 0.61 2.31 -6.30
CA SER A 48 -0.56 1.77 -5.60
C SER A 48 -1.74 2.74 -5.58
N VAL A 49 -1.49 4.05 -5.50
CA VAL A 49 -2.55 5.08 -5.54
C VAL A 49 -3.13 5.18 -6.95
N ALA A 50 -2.29 5.16 -7.99
CA ALA A 50 -2.77 5.17 -9.37
C ALA A 50 -3.55 3.88 -9.71
N LEU A 51 -3.06 2.72 -9.26
CA LEU A 51 -3.75 1.44 -9.44
C LEU A 51 -5.06 1.39 -8.66
N LEU A 52 -5.12 1.98 -7.47
CA LEU A 52 -6.35 2.10 -6.69
C LEU A 52 -7.38 2.92 -7.47
N GLU A 53 -7.00 4.08 -8.01
CA GLU A 53 -7.90 4.90 -8.84
C GLU A 53 -8.40 4.14 -10.07
N LYS A 54 -7.51 3.41 -10.75
CA LYS A 54 -7.82 2.63 -11.95
C LYS A 54 -8.74 1.43 -11.69
N HIS A 55 -8.55 0.71 -10.57
CA HIS A 55 -9.19 -0.60 -10.31
C HIS A 55 -10.15 -0.61 -9.12
N HIS A 56 -10.57 0.57 -8.61
CA HIS A 56 -11.40 0.65 -7.41
C HIS A 56 -12.76 -0.07 -7.54
N LEU A 57 -13.33 -0.16 -8.75
CA LEU A 57 -14.61 -0.84 -8.95
C LEU A 57 -14.47 -2.35 -8.74
N GLU A 58 -13.42 -2.95 -9.30
CA GLU A 58 -13.11 -4.37 -9.16
C GLU A 58 -12.71 -4.72 -7.72
N ILE A 59 -11.90 -3.87 -7.10
CA ILE A 59 -11.50 -4.01 -5.68
C ILE A 59 -12.74 -4.02 -4.78
N LYS A 60 -13.69 -3.09 -5.01
CA LYS A 60 -14.96 -3.03 -4.25
C LYS A 60 -15.85 -4.23 -4.55
N GLN A 61 -15.98 -4.63 -5.81
CA GLN A 61 -16.79 -5.79 -6.19
C GLN A 61 -16.30 -7.07 -5.52
N LYS A 62 -14.98 -7.24 -5.41
CA LYS A 62 -14.36 -8.38 -4.72
C LYS A 62 -14.33 -8.23 -3.22
N ASN A 63 -14.68 -7.06 -2.69
CA ASN A 63 -14.54 -6.70 -1.29
C ASN A 63 -13.15 -7.06 -0.76
N LEU A 64 -12.11 -6.75 -1.56
CA LEU A 64 -10.73 -7.17 -1.27
C LEU A 64 -10.29 -6.55 0.08
N PRO A 65 -9.96 -7.37 1.09
CA PRO A 65 -9.50 -6.87 2.37
C PRO A 65 -8.10 -6.25 2.26
N ILE A 66 -7.93 -5.04 2.78
CA ILE A 66 -6.69 -4.26 2.75
C ILE A 66 -6.31 -3.86 4.18
N LEU A 67 -5.09 -4.17 4.61
CA LEU A 67 -4.53 -3.76 5.91
C LEU A 67 -3.18 -3.07 5.73
N ILE A 68 -2.98 -1.91 6.36
CA ILE A 68 -1.70 -1.19 6.36
C ILE A 68 -1.31 -0.84 7.80
N GLU A 69 -0.09 -1.22 8.17
CA GLU A 69 0.58 -0.82 9.41
C GLU A 69 1.67 0.20 9.10
N GLN A 70 1.71 1.29 9.86
CA GLN A 70 2.71 2.35 9.71
C GLN A 70 3.20 2.82 11.08
N GLY A 71 4.52 2.88 11.30
CA GLY A 71 5.10 3.55 12.46
C GLY A 71 5.04 5.08 12.34
N ASP A 72 4.70 5.79 13.42
CA ASP A 72 4.64 7.27 13.44
C ASP A 72 6.02 7.95 13.65
N LYS A 73 7.04 7.18 14.04
CA LYS A 73 8.45 7.60 14.12
C LYS A 73 9.29 7.06 12.97
N ASP A 74 8.64 6.53 11.94
CA ASP A 74 9.28 6.12 10.71
C ASP A 74 9.91 7.35 10.01
N GLU A 75 11.23 7.35 9.90
CA GLU A 75 12.03 8.43 9.31
C GLU A 75 11.71 8.70 7.83
N PHE A 76 11.07 7.74 7.15
CA PHE A 76 10.66 7.85 5.76
C PHE A 76 9.19 8.24 5.56
N LEU A 77 8.41 8.36 6.65
CA LEU A 77 6.96 8.54 6.63
C LEU A 77 6.52 9.65 5.66
N HIS A 78 7.04 10.86 5.84
CA HIS A 78 6.63 12.03 5.07
C HIS A 78 7.37 12.20 3.74
N THR A 79 8.47 11.48 3.53
CA THR A 79 9.36 11.68 2.37
C THR A 79 9.18 10.62 1.30
N GLN A 80 8.98 9.36 1.70
CA GLN A 80 8.90 8.22 0.78
C GLN A 80 7.60 7.43 0.90
N LEU A 81 7.05 7.29 2.10
CA LEU A 81 5.93 6.38 2.32
C LEU A 81 4.60 7.05 1.96
N LYS A 82 4.35 8.21 2.57
CA LYS A 82 3.17 9.06 2.35
C LYS A 82 1.83 8.30 2.38
N PRO A 83 1.54 7.50 3.43
CA PRO A 83 0.33 6.69 3.52
C PRO A 83 -0.95 7.53 3.43
N GLU A 84 -0.89 8.82 3.77
CA GLU A 84 -2.01 9.76 3.63
C GLU A 84 -2.54 9.85 2.20
N LEU A 85 -1.68 9.69 1.18
CA LEU A 85 -2.11 9.70 -0.23
C LEU A 85 -2.98 8.50 -0.56
N PHE A 86 -2.69 7.34 0.05
CA PHE A 86 -3.52 6.15 -0.10
C PHE A 86 -4.85 6.32 0.62
N CYS A 87 -4.84 6.74 1.90
CA CYS A 87 -6.05 6.93 2.69
C CYS A 87 -7.01 7.91 2.01
N GLN A 88 -6.52 9.08 1.60
CA GLN A 88 -7.33 10.09 0.91
C GLN A 88 -7.95 9.57 -0.39
N MET A 89 -7.20 8.81 -1.19
CA MET A 89 -7.71 8.25 -2.43
C MET A 89 -8.72 7.13 -2.17
N ALA A 90 -8.46 6.25 -1.20
CA ALA A 90 -9.37 5.18 -0.83
C ALA A 90 -10.70 5.74 -0.30
N ASP A 91 -10.65 6.76 0.57
CA ASP A 91 -11.83 7.46 1.09
C ASP A 91 -12.63 8.12 -0.05
N LYS A 92 -11.95 8.82 -0.97
CA LYS A 92 -12.58 9.45 -2.15
C LYS A 92 -13.31 8.44 -3.03
N LEU A 93 -12.77 7.23 -3.18
CA LEU A 93 -13.31 6.18 -4.05
C LEU A 93 -14.30 5.23 -3.33
N GLY A 94 -14.44 5.39 -2.00
CA GLY A 94 -15.24 4.51 -1.14
C GLY A 94 -14.68 3.08 -1.07
N VAL A 95 -13.36 2.91 -1.17
CA VAL A 95 -12.71 1.61 -0.98
C VAL A 95 -12.48 1.39 0.51
N HIS A 96 -12.89 0.24 1.03
CA HIS A 96 -12.65 -0.12 2.43
C HIS A 96 -11.20 -0.57 2.65
N TYR A 97 -10.58 -0.08 3.71
CA TYR A 97 -9.25 -0.46 4.16
C TYR A 97 -9.16 -0.32 5.69
N GLN A 98 -8.20 -1.01 6.28
CA GLN A 98 -7.77 -0.78 7.66
C GLN A 98 -6.39 -0.13 7.62
N PHE A 99 -6.24 1.01 8.29
CA PHE A 99 -4.97 1.70 8.47
C PHE A 99 -4.72 1.92 9.96
N ASN A 100 -3.58 1.46 10.43
CA ASN A 100 -3.17 1.60 11.82
C ASN A 100 -1.86 2.39 11.87
N LEU A 101 -1.87 3.51 12.58
CA LEU A 101 -0.69 4.33 12.85
C LEU A 101 -0.15 4.00 14.24
N GLN A 102 0.98 3.33 14.28
CA GLN A 102 1.57 2.77 15.49
C GLN A 102 2.52 3.78 16.16
N ALA A 103 2.10 4.27 17.32
CA ALA A 103 2.81 5.29 18.07
C ALA A 103 4.15 4.77 18.62
N GLY A 104 5.23 5.51 18.39
CA GLY A 104 6.58 5.20 18.85
C GLY A 104 7.36 4.24 17.96
N PHE A 105 6.77 3.70 16.89
CA PHE A 105 7.40 2.71 16.03
C PHE A 105 8.12 3.35 14.83
N ASP A 106 9.26 2.76 14.46
CA ASP A 106 10.13 3.17 13.36
C ASP A 106 9.92 2.31 12.10
N HIS A 107 10.88 2.33 11.17
CA HIS A 107 10.86 1.54 9.93
C HIS A 107 11.46 0.12 10.08
N SER A 108 11.91 -0.26 11.27
CA SER A 108 12.79 -1.42 11.44
C SER A 108 12.01 -2.75 11.50
N TYR A 109 12.77 -3.85 11.48
CA TYR A 109 12.20 -5.16 11.77
C TYR A 109 11.68 -5.31 13.20
N TYR A 110 12.06 -4.43 14.15
CA TYR A 110 11.43 -4.44 15.48
C TYR A 110 9.96 -4.05 15.38
N PHE A 111 9.64 -3.02 14.59
CA PHE A 111 8.27 -2.66 14.26
C PHE A 111 7.52 -3.81 13.58
N ILE A 112 8.09 -4.39 12.51
CA ILE A 112 7.45 -5.49 11.78
C ILE A 112 7.19 -6.68 12.73
N ALA A 113 8.17 -7.07 13.55
CA ALA A 113 8.05 -8.21 14.45
C ALA A 113 6.96 -8.00 15.52
N SER A 114 6.67 -6.76 15.92
CA SER A 114 5.61 -6.46 16.88
C SER A 114 4.21 -6.77 16.36
N PHE A 115 3.98 -6.64 15.05
CA PHE A 115 2.63 -6.71 14.46
C PHE A 115 2.47 -7.80 13.38
N ILE A 116 3.54 -8.53 13.03
CA ILE A 116 3.47 -9.61 12.02
C ILE A 116 2.45 -10.70 12.38
N GLY A 117 2.26 -10.99 13.68
CA GLY A 117 1.24 -11.93 14.14
C GLY A 117 -0.19 -11.50 13.75
N GLU A 118 -0.45 -10.20 13.77
CA GLU A 118 -1.74 -9.62 13.41
C GLU A 118 -1.98 -9.69 11.90
N HIS A 119 -0.94 -9.47 11.09
CA HIS A 119 -1.00 -9.66 9.63
C HIS A 119 -1.26 -11.12 9.26
N ILE A 120 -0.59 -12.07 9.92
CA ILE A 120 -0.84 -13.51 9.71
C ILE A 120 -2.30 -13.84 10.07
N ALA A 121 -2.78 -13.38 11.22
CA ALA A 121 -4.16 -13.58 11.64
C ALA A 121 -5.17 -12.92 10.69
N PHE A 122 -4.85 -11.73 10.16
CA PHE A 122 -5.63 -11.03 9.15
C PHE A 122 -5.78 -11.89 7.88
N HIS A 123 -4.68 -12.35 7.30
CA HIS A 123 -4.72 -13.17 6.08
C HIS A 123 -5.41 -14.52 6.30
N ALA A 124 -5.17 -15.18 7.45
CA ALA A 124 -5.79 -16.45 7.79
C ALA A 124 -7.33 -16.39 7.82
N LYS A 125 -7.95 -15.22 8.08
CA LYS A 125 -9.41 -15.05 8.04
C LYS A 125 -9.98 -15.26 6.64
N TYR A 126 -9.20 -14.97 5.60
CA TYR A 126 -9.64 -14.95 4.20
C TYR A 126 -9.11 -16.13 3.36
N LEU A 127 -8.25 -16.98 3.92
CA LEU A 127 -7.66 -18.15 3.27
C LEU A 127 -8.33 -19.47 3.68
N LYS A 128 -9.63 -19.44 3.97
CA LYS A 128 -10.39 -20.64 4.36
C LYS A 128 -10.85 -21.45 3.16
#